data_AF-A0A7R9V3C8-F1
#
_entry.id   AF-A0A7R9V3C8-F1
#
_cell.length_a   1.000
_cell.length_b   1.000
_cell.length_c   1.000
_cell.angle_alpha   90.00
_cell.angle_beta   90.00
_cell.angle_gamma   90.00
#
_symmetry.space_group_name_H-M   'P 1'
#
loop_
_entity.id
_entity.type
_entity.pdbx_description
1 polymer ?
#
loop_
_entity_poly.entity_id
_entity_poly.type
_entity_poly.pdbx_seq_one_letter_code
_entity_poly.pdbx_strand_id
1 'polypeptide(L)'
;AARRAGSPPHARGSSSVRLACAAALPAPRQPSRRPLQPAASLGKSVGDEVGGAWIDLTKLVTGGGGKRSPYDELAAEIGKQVYVDLAGWHLYTRDMTAASGLKMDQALAMQLGPKAAERLRESDITAVLKKIPVKAGAGKMTVSLYDVMPSMCVGDLTKIVEDFGRNM
;
A
#
# COMPACT_ATOMS: atom_id res chain seq x y z
N ALA A 1 -14.99 -61.80 -25.77
CA ALA A 1 -13.91 -62.79 -25.57
C ALA A 1 -13.10 -62.38 -24.34
N ALA A 2 -12.75 -63.35 -23.50
CA ALA A 2 -12.22 -63.16 -22.15
C ALA A 2 -10.70 -63.36 -22.04
N ARG A 3 -10.09 -62.60 -21.10
CA ARG A 3 -8.97 -62.91 -20.17
C ARG A 3 -7.61 -63.50 -20.63
N ARG A 4 -6.55 -62.93 -20.02
CA ARG A 4 -5.25 -63.45 -19.48
C ARG A 4 -4.05 -62.70 -20.10
N ALA A 5 -3.23 -61.93 -19.35
CA ALA A 5 -2.32 -62.22 -18.23
C ALA A 5 -1.06 -63.02 -18.62
N GLY A 6 0.14 -62.43 -18.43
CA GLY A 6 1.43 -63.15 -18.41
C GLY A 6 2.67 -62.28 -18.68
N SER A 7 3.46 -61.98 -17.64
CA SER A 7 4.81 -61.38 -17.67
C SER A 7 5.90 -62.37 -18.17
N PRO A 8 7.14 -61.89 -18.39
CA PRO A 8 8.27 -62.49 -17.65
C PRO A 8 9.36 -61.49 -17.16
N PRO A 9 10.28 -61.90 -16.24
CA PRO A 9 11.28 -61.06 -15.56
C PRO A 9 12.77 -61.43 -15.82
N HIS A 10 13.67 -60.74 -15.09
CA HIS A 10 15.12 -60.96 -14.82
C HIS A 10 16.13 -60.19 -15.69
N ALA A 11 17.34 -59.79 -15.25
CA ALA A 11 18.00 -59.49 -13.96
C ALA A 11 19.48 -59.12 -14.26
N ARG A 12 20.05 -58.17 -13.49
CA ARG A 12 21.46 -58.02 -12.99
C ARG A 12 22.71 -58.11 -13.91
N GLY A 13 23.64 -57.18 -13.62
CA GLY A 13 25.10 -57.33 -13.80
C GLY A 13 25.78 -55.98 -14.15
N SER A 14 26.23 -55.19 -13.16
CA SER A 14 27.59 -55.15 -12.60
C SER A 14 28.65 -54.50 -13.50
N SER A 15 29.23 -53.37 -13.04
CA SER A 15 30.67 -53.24 -12.83
C SER A 15 31.03 -51.91 -12.16
N SER A 16 31.71 -52.01 -11.03
CA SER A 16 32.44 -50.92 -10.38
C SER A 16 33.75 -50.63 -11.08
N VAL A 17 34.13 -49.36 -11.21
CA VAL A 17 35.53 -48.96 -11.30
C VAL A 17 35.72 -47.77 -10.36
N ARG A 18 36.45 -48.01 -9.27
CA ARG A 18 37.07 -46.96 -8.47
C ARG A 18 38.41 -46.64 -9.10
N LEU A 19 38.70 -45.36 -9.34
CA LEU A 19 40.08 -44.91 -9.50
C LEU A 19 40.27 -43.69 -8.60
N ALA A 20 41.11 -43.87 -7.60
CA ALA A 20 41.66 -42.80 -6.79
C ALA A 20 42.77 -42.10 -7.58
N CYS A 21 42.77 -40.77 -7.61
CA CYS A 21 43.98 -40.01 -7.92
C CYS A 21 43.99 -38.76 -7.04
N ALA A 22 44.81 -38.83 -5.99
CA ALA A 22 45.17 -37.69 -5.19
C ALA A 22 46.21 -36.86 -5.94
N ALA A 23 45.89 -35.60 -6.23
CA ALA A 23 46.87 -34.58 -6.59
C ALA A 23 46.64 -33.39 -5.66
N ALA A 24 47.66 -33.10 -4.86
CA ALA A 24 47.68 -32.04 -3.86
C ALA A 24 47.46 -30.67 -4.53
N LEU A 25 46.37 -30.01 -4.16
CA LEU A 25 46.09 -28.62 -4.55
C LEU A 25 46.87 -27.67 -3.63
N PRO A 26 47.54 -26.63 -4.17
CA PRO A 26 48.19 -25.61 -3.36
C PRO A 26 47.15 -24.75 -2.64
N ALA A 27 47.44 -24.41 -1.37
CA ALA A 27 46.58 -23.61 -0.51
C ALA A 27 46.25 -22.22 -1.11
N PRO A 28 44.98 -21.80 -1.14
CA PRO A 28 44.63 -20.42 -1.46
C PRO A 28 45.03 -19.50 -0.30
N ARG A 29 45.89 -18.53 -0.60
CA ARG A 29 46.29 -17.42 0.29
C ARG A 29 45.03 -16.71 0.80
N GLN A 30 44.88 -16.57 2.12
CA GLN A 30 43.84 -15.73 2.71
C GLN A 30 44.05 -14.27 2.26
N PRO A 31 43.07 -13.61 1.62
CA PRO A 31 43.11 -12.17 1.47
C PRO A 31 42.83 -11.54 2.84
N SER A 32 43.76 -10.69 3.28
CA SER A 32 43.66 -9.88 4.48
C SER A 32 42.30 -9.20 4.57
N ARG A 33 41.53 -9.50 5.63
CA ARG A 33 40.28 -8.82 5.95
C ARG A 33 40.57 -7.34 6.25
N ARG A 34 40.48 -6.48 5.24
CA ARG A 34 40.23 -5.06 5.46
C ARG A 34 38.76 -4.94 5.87
N PRO A 35 38.42 -4.30 7.01
CA PRO A 35 37.04 -3.93 7.25
C PRO A 35 36.63 -2.97 6.13
N LEU A 36 35.75 -3.42 5.24
CA LEU A 36 35.01 -2.52 4.38
C LEU A 36 34.15 -1.67 5.32
N GLN A 37 34.55 -0.41 5.47
CA GLN A 37 33.69 0.61 6.04
C GLN A 37 32.33 0.52 5.32
N PRO A 38 31.19 0.60 6.02
CA PRO A 38 29.92 0.82 5.34
C PRO A 38 30.02 2.20 4.70
N ALA A 39 30.41 2.23 3.42
CA ALA A 39 30.07 3.33 2.55
C ALA A 39 28.54 3.37 2.61
N ALA A 40 28.01 4.36 3.33
CA ALA A 40 26.62 4.71 3.29
C ALA A 40 26.25 4.79 1.81
N SER A 41 25.57 3.75 1.31
CA SER A 41 24.92 3.79 0.02
C SER A 41 23.82 4.81 0.17
N LEU A 42 24.21 6.05 -0.14
CA LEU A 42 23.40 7.18 -0.50
C LEU A 42 22.57 6.75 -1.71
N GLY A 43 21.50 6.03 -1.39
CA GLY A 43 20.48 5.56 -2.30
C GLY A 43 19.17 5.61 -1.55
N LYS A 44 18.90 6.73 -0.88
CA LYS A 44 17.54 7.04 -0.45
C LYS A 44 16.73 7.20 -1.73
N SER A 45 15.87 6.23 -1.98
CA SER A 45 14.79 6.31 -2.94
C SER A 45 13.97 7.58 -2.65
N VAL A 46 14.31 8.66 -3.36
CA VAL A 46 13.53 9.89 -3.43
C VAL A 46 12.25 9.55 -4.19
N GLY A 47 11.25 9.07 -3.46
CA GLY A 47 9.98 8.64 -4.05
C GLY A 47 8.89 8.29 -3.04
N ASP A 48 9.23 8.16 -1.76
CA ASP A 48 8.26 7.78 -0.71
C ASP A 48 8.06 8.83 0.38
N GLU A 49 8.44 10.10 0.16
CA GLU A 49 8.28 11.16 1.18
C GLU A 49 7.20 12.20 0.84
N VAL A 50 6.62 12.17 -0.37
CA VAL A 50 5.59 13.14 -0.77
C VAL A 50 4.19 12.73 -0.28
N GLY A 51 3.98 11.44 0.01
CA GLY A 51 2.71 10.92 0.53
C GLY A 51 2.55 10.97 2.04
N GLY A 52 3.62 11.24 2.80
CA GLY A 52 3.62 11.18 4.28
C GLY A 52 3.58 12.53 4.99
N ALA A 53 3.78 13.64 4.28
CA ALA A 53 3.87 14.97 4.90
C ALA A 53 2.50 15.68 5.06
N TRP A 54 1.46 15.25 4.33
CA TRP A 54 0.14 15.89 4.31
C TRP A 54 -0.88 15.24 5.26
N ILE A 55 -0.62 14.01 5.70
CA ILE A 55 -1.25 13.40 6.88
C ILE A 55 -0.09 13.08 7.82
N ASP A 56 0.05 13.78 8.96
CA ASP A 56 1.04 13.44 10.01
C ASP A 56 0.63 12.12 10.70
N LEU A 57 0.75 11.04 9.94
CA LEU A 57 0.39 9.66 10.32
C LEU A 57 1.37 9.08 11.31
N THR A 58 2.63 9.56 11.30
CA THR A 58 3.65 9.14 12.24
C THR A 58 3.28 9.57 13.66
N LYS A 59 2.64 10.73 13.88
CA LYS A 59 2.04 11.04 15.18
C LYS A 59 0.81 10.19 15.50
N LEU A 60 0.03 9.82 14.49
CA LEU A 60 -1.23 9.11 14.68
C LEU A 60 -1.04 7.63 15.05
N VAL A 61 -0.18 6.90 14.34
CA VAL A 61 0.07 5.46 14.56
C VAL A 61 0.98 5.21 15.76
N THR A 62 1.86 6.15 16.08
CA THR A 62 2.76 6.03 17.24
C THR A 62 2.08 6.45 18.56
N GLY A 63 0.91 7.11 18.48
CA GLY A 63 0.17 7.61 19.65
C GLY A 63 -1.11 6.86 20.03
N GLY A 64 -1.68 6.00 19.18
CA GLY A 64 -3.03 5.49 19.39
C GLY A 64 -3.32 4.12 18.80
N GLY A 65 -2.98 3.07 19.54
CA GLY A 65 -3.52 1.75 19.29
C GLY A 65 -5.05 1.72 19.44
N GLY A 66 -5.75 1.42 18.33
CA GLY A 66 -7.04 0.73 18.36
C GLY A 66 -8.28 1.46 18.91
N LYS A 67 -8.33 2.80 18.88
CA LYS A 67 -9.58 3.52 19.20
C LYS A 67 -10.30 3.95 17.92
N ARG A 68 -11.61 3.64 17.84
CA ARG A 68 -12.53 4.22 16.87
C ARG A 68 -12.37 5.74 16.87
N SER A 69 -12.25 6.32 15.69
CA SER A 69 -12.15 7.77 15.50
C SER A 69 -13.45 8.41 16.00
N PRO A 70 -13.43 9.62 16.60
CA PRO A 70 -14.66 10.36 16.91
C PRO A 70 -15.47 10.69 15.65
N TYR A 71 -14.88 10.53 14.47
CA TYR A 71 -15.49 10.75 13.16
C TYR A 71 -15.75 9.44 12.41
N ASP A 72 -15.89 8.30 13.10
CA ASP A 72 -16.13 6.99 12.46
C ASP A 72 -17.43 6.96 11.65
N GLU A 73 -18.50 7.62 12.14
CA GLU A 73 -19.78 7.72 11.43
C GLU A 73 -19.65 8.54 10.14
N LEU A 74 -18.95 9.68 10.22
CA LEU A 74 -18.62 10.50 9.05
C LEU A 74 -17.77 9.70 8.04
N ALA A 75 -16.78 8.95 8.52
CA ALA A 75 -15.96 8.09 7.67
C ALA A 75 -16.81 7.03 6.96
N ALA A 76 -17.73 6.38 7.68
CA ALA A 76 -18.60 5.36 7.10
C ALA A 76 -19.52 5.92 6.00
N GLU A 77 -20.06 7.13 6.17
CA GLU A 77 -20.89 7.76 5.13
C GLU A 77 -20.08 8.21 3.92
N ILE A 78 -18.92 8.83 4.14
CA ILE A 78 -17.98 9.18 3.06
C ILE A 78 -17.57 7.91 2.28
N GLY A 79 -17.23 6.84 2.99
CA GLY A 79 -16.80 5.56 2.43
C GLY A 79 -17.82 4.87 1.52
N LYS A 80 -19.13 5.09 1.76
CA LYS A 80 -20.21 4.49 0.97
C LYS A 80 -20.57 5.28 -0.26
N GLN A 81 -20.51 6.62 -0.19
CA GLN A 81 -21.05 7.49 -1.24
C GLN A 81 -19.94 8.05 -2.15
N VAL A 82 -18.74 8.28 -1.60
CA VAL A 82 -17.63 8.92 -2.32
C VAL A 82 -16.74 7.86 -2.95
N TYR A 83 -16.54 7.99 -4.26
CA TYR A 83 -15.66 7.16 -5.04
C TYR A 83 -14.76 7.99 -5.96
N VAL A 84 -13.70 7.35 -6.43
CA VAL A 84 -12.75 7.86 -7.39
C VAL A 84 -12.96 7.13 -8.71
N ASP A 85 -12.85 7.83 -9.85
CA ASP A 85 -12.91 7.22 -11.17
C ASP A 85 -11.53 7.19 -11.81
N LEU A 86 -11.04 5.99 -12.10
CA LEU A 86 -9.81 5.80 -12.85
C LEU A 86 -10.07 4.83 -14.00
N ALA A 87 -10.02 5.34 -15.22
CA ALA A 87 -10.26 4.55 -16.43
C ALA A 87 -11.60 3.77 -16.41
N GLY A 88 -12.66 4.38 -15.86
CA GLY A 88 -13.99 3.78 -15.77
C GLY A 88 -14.19 2.84 -14.57
N TRP A 89 -13.19 2.72 -13.70
CA TRP A 89 -13.31 1.97 -12.45
C TRP A 89 -13.76 2.89 -11.33
N HIS A 90 -14.88 2.57 -10.69
CA HIS A 90 -15.36 3.25 -9.49
C HIS A 90 -14.75 2.61 -8.25
N LEU A 91 -13.75 3.27 -7.66
CA LEU A 91 -13.08 2.82 -6.45
C LEU A 91 -13.59 3.64 -5.26
N TYR A 92 -14.30 3.01 -4.33
CA TYR A 92 -14.79 3.69 -3.14
C TYR A 92 -13.67 4.04 -2.17
N THR A 93 -13.82 5.16 -1.48
CA THR A 93 -12.83 5.64 -0.50
C THR A 93 -12.62 4.67 0.67
N ARG A 94 -13.63 3.86 1.04
CA ARG A 94 -13.49 2.76 2.03
C ARG A 94 -12.53 1.64 1.60
N ASP A 95 -12.38 1.44 0.29
CA ASP A 95 -11.51 0.40 -0.27
C ASP A 95 -10.09 0.92 -0.52
N MET A 96 -9.94 2.24 -0.59
CA MET A 96 -8.66 2.91 -0.75
C MET A 96 -7.90 3.02 0.57
N THR A 97 -6.59 2.88 0.47
CA THR A 97 -5.65 3.05 1.59
C THR A 97 -4.86 4.33 1.36
N ALA A 98 -4.97 5.28 2.28
CA ALA A 98 -4.24 6.55 2.21
C ALA A 98 -2.76 6.37 2.55
N ALA A 99 -2.49 5.56 3.57
CA ALA A 99 -1.16 5.19 4.03
C ALA A 99 -1.21 3.87 4.78
N SER A 100 -0.04 3.29 5.10
CA SER A 100 0.11 1.99 5.78
C SER A 100 -0.88 1.80 6.94
N GLY A 101 -1.98 1.08 6.66
CA GLY A 101 -3.02 0.73 7.64
C GLY A 101 -4.18 1.72 7.79
N LEU A 102 -4.15 2.91 7.19
CA LEU A 102 -5.25 3.89 7.27
C LEU A 102 -6.07 3.93 5.99
N LYS A 103 -7.38 3.78 6.15
CA LYS A 103 -8.35 3.91 5.06
C LYS A 103 -8.57 5.37 4.68
N MET A 104 -8.89 5.59 3.40
CA MET A 104 -8.98 6.93 2.84
C MET A 104 -10.17 7.73 3.37
N ASP A 105 -11.30 7.07 3.55
CA ASP A 105 -12.51 7.60 4.19
C ASP A 105 -12.24 8.09 5.63
N GLN A 106 -11.51 7.30 6.43
CA GLN A 106 -11.10 7.67 7.79
C GLN A 106 -10.17 8.90 7.78
N ALA A 107 -9.19 8.93 6.87
CA ALA A 107 -8.29 10.07 6.73
C ALA A 107 -9.06 11.37 6.39
N LEU A 108 -10.02 11.29 5.46
CA LEU A 108 -10.87 12.41 5.09
C LEU A 108 -11.75 12.88 6.25
N ALA A 109 -12.41 11.95 6.93
CA ALA A 109 -13.26 12.28 8.07
C ALA A 109 -12.49 12.96 9.20
N MET A 110 -11.24 12.56 9.44
CA MET A 110 -10.38 13.19 10.45
C MET A 110 -9.93 14.60 10.06
N GLN A 111 -9.73 14.88 8.77
CA GLN A 111 -9.34 16.23 8.32
C GLN A 111 -10.54 17.18 8.21
N LEU A 112 -11.69 16.66 7.81
CA LEU A 112 -12.90 17.45 7.57
C LEU A 112 -13.76 17.57 8.83
N GLY A 113 -13.75 16.56 9.71
CA GLY A 113 -14.55 16.51 10.93
C GLY A 113 -14.39 17.74 11.84
N PRO A 114 -13.16 18.13 12.24
CA PRO A 114 -12.96 19.33 13.06
C PRO A 114 -13.44 20.62 12.37
N LYS A 115 -13.36 20.66 11.04
CA LYS A 115 -13.75 21.81 10.22
C LYS A 115 -15.25 21.86 9.94
N ALA A 116 -15.96 20.73 10.07
CA ALA A 116 -17.41 20.67 9.89
C ALA A 116 -18.13 21.60 10.87
N ALA A 117 -17.58 21.79 12.07
CA ALA A 117 -18.08 22.73 13.08
C ALA A 117 -17.96 24.21 12.66
N GLU A 118 -17.05 24.55 11.75
CA GLU A 118 -16.72 25.93 11.37
C GLU A 118 -17.50 26.43 10.13
N ARG A 119 -18.53 25.71 9.67
CA ARG A 119 -19.25 25.97 8.40
C ARG A 119 -18.31 26.02 7.18
N LEU A 120 -17.80 24.85 6.82
CA LEU A 120 -17.00 24.63 5.61
C LEU A 120 -17.75 25.05 4.34
N ARG A 121 -17.03 25.69 3.41
CA ARG A 121 -17.49 25.87 2.03
C ARG A 121 -16.87 24.84 1.12
N GLU A 122 -17.49 24.62 -0.04
CA GLU A 122 -16.97 23.72 -1.09
C GLU A 122 -15.52 24.06 -1.51
N SER A 123 -15.16 25.36 -1.50
CA SER A 123 -13.80 25.82 -1.79
C SER A 123 -12.75 25.27 -0.81
N ASP A 124 -13.11 25.14 0.47
CA ASP A 124 -12.22 24.64 1.51
C ASP A 124 -12.04 23.13 1.39
N ILE A 125 -13.12 22.41 1.07
CA ILE A 125 -13.09 20.97 0.79
C ILE A 125 -12.21 20.71 -0.44
N THR A 126 -12.41 21.46 -1.51
CA THR A 126 -11.58 21.39 -2.72
C THR A 126 -10.10 21.65 -2.42
N ALA A 127 -9.80 22.62 -1.56
CA ALA A 127 -8.43 22.91 -1.13
C ALA A 127 -7.81 21.77 -0.30
N VAL A 128 -8.60 21.06 0.49
CA VAL A 128 -8.16 19.85 1.20
C VAL A 128 -7.90 18.72 0.20
N LEU A 129 -8.85 18.42 -0.68
CA LEU A 129 -8.75 17.32 -1.67
C LEU A 129 -7.54 17.48 -2.60
N LYS A 130 -7.20 18.72 -3.01
CA LYS A 130 -6.02 19.00 -3.84
C LYS A 130 -4.69 18.73 -3.14
N LYS A 131 -4.65 18.80 -1.81
CA LYS A 131 -3.44 18.52 -1.01
C LYS A 131 -3.16 17.03 -0.87
N ILE A 132 -4.10 16.17 -1.26
CA ILE A 132 -4.02 14.73 -1.08
C ILE A 132 -3.44 14.08 -2.34
N PRO A 133 -2.16 13.68 -2.36
CA PRO A 133 -1.59 12.89 -3.43
C PRO A 133 -2.12 11.45 -3.40
N VAL A 134 -2.63 10.99 -4.54
CA VAL A 134 -3.00 9.60 -4.83
C VAL A 134 -1.99 9.03 -5.82
N LYS A 135 -1.30 7.97 -5.42
CA LYS A 135 -0.37 7.23 -6.30
C LYS A 135 -1.19 6.33 -7.24
N ALA A 136 -1.04 6.50 -8.54
CA ALA A 136 -1.66 5.66 -9.55
C ALA A 136 -0.59 4.96 -10.43
N GLY A 137 -1.00 3.88 -11.11
CA GLY A 137 -0.11 3.13 -12.01
C GLY A 137 1.10 2.51 -11.31
N ALA A 138 0.93 1.95 -10.11
CA ALA A 138 2.00 1.39 -9.27
C ALA A 138 3.09 2.43 -8.89
N GLY A 139 2.70 3.69 -8.68
CA GLY A 139 3.61 4.76 -8.25
C GLY A 139 4.32 5.48 -9.40
N LYS A 140 3.96 5.18 -10.66
CA LYS A 140 4.50 5.89 -11.83
C LYS A 140 3.99 7.32 -11.95
N MET A 141 2.81 7.59 -11.41
CA MET A 141 2.20 8.91 -11.39
C MET A 141 1.58 9.20 -10.03
N THR A 142 1.60 10.47 -9.66
CA THR A 142 0.93 10.99 -8.48
C THR A 142 -0.04 12.05 -8.95
N VAL A 143 -1.32 11.84 -8.66
CA VAL A 143 -2.40 12.74 -9.06
C VAL A 143 -3.11 13.21 -7.80
N SER A 144 -3.65 14.42 -7.77
CA SER A 144 -4.41 14.87 -6.60
C SER A 144 -5.72 14.09 -6.49
N LEU A 145 -6.21 13.86 -5.27
CA LEU A 145 -7.51 13.20 -5.07
C LEU A 145 -8.63 13.97 -5.76
N TYR A 146 -8.52 15.29 -5.82
CA TYR A 146 -9.47 16.15 -6.51
C TYR A 146 -9.55 15.83 -8.01
N ASP A 147 -8.42 15.62 -8.69
CA ASP A 147 -8.41 15.39 -10.14
C ASP A 147 -8.94 14.01 -10.55
N VAL A 148 -8.86 13.03 -9.66
CA VAL A 148 -9.36 11.66 -9.91
C VAL A 148 -10.81 11.48 -9.46
N MET A 149 -11.35 12.40 -8.66
CA MET A 149 -12.69 12.31 -8.12
C MET A 149 -13.71 12.96 -9.06
N PRO A 150 -14.84 12.30 -9.37
CA PRO A 150 -15.92 12.91 -10.13
C PRO A 150 -16.48 14.15 -9.42
N SER A 151 -16.89 15.15 -10.19
CA SER A 151 -17.47 16.39 -9.63
C SER A 151 -18.72 16.15 -8.78
N MET A 152 -19.53 15.13 -9.13
CA MET A 152 -20.70 14.75 -8.33
C MET A 152 -20.30 14.31 -6.91
N CYS A 153 -19.21 13.55 -6.78
CA CYS A 153 -18.70 13.09 -5.49
C CYS A 153 -18.17 14.25 -4.62
N VAL A 154 -17.67 15.34 -5.23
CA VAL A 154 -17.29 16.55 -4.48
C VAL A 154 -18.52 17.21 -3.86
N GLY A 155 -19.60 17.31 -4.63
CA GLY A 155 -20.88 17.84 -4.14
C GLY A 155 -21.49 16.98 -3.05
N ASP A 156 -21.46 15.65 -3.21
CA ASP A 156 -21.96 14.72 -2.20
C ASP A 156 -21.12 14.75 -0.92
N LEU A 157 -19.79 14.81 -1.04
CA LEU A 157 -18.90 15.00 0.11
C LEU A 157 -19.23 16.30 0.86
N THR A 158 -19.49 17.39 0.14
CA THR A 158 -19.88 18.68 0.75
C THR A 158 -21.17 18.54 1.55
N LYS A 159 -22.19 17.92 0.97
CA LYS A 159 -23.48 17.69 1.66
C LYS A 159 -23.31 16.81 2.90
N ILE A 160 -22.54 15.73 2.81
CA ILE A 160 -22.29 14.81 3.94
C ILE A 160 -21.61 15.55 5.10
N VAL A 161 -20.59 16.36 4.81
CA VAL A 161 -19.86 17.12 5.83
C VAL A 161 -20.74 18.20 6.45
N GLU A 162 -21.54 18.90 5.65
CA GLU A 162 -22.51 19.88 6.17
C GLU A 162 -23.58 19.23 7.04
N ASP A 163 -24.11 18.08 6.63
CA ASP A 163 -25.13 17.34 7.38
C ASP A 163 -24.57 16.87 8.72
N PHE A 164 -23.37 16.31 8.71
CA PHE A 164 -22.66 15.93 9.92
C PHE A 164 -22.43 17.11 10.87
N GLY A 165 -22.04 18.28 10.35
CA GLY A 165 -21.87 19.49 11.16
C GLY A 165 -23.19 20.10 11.66
N ARG A 166 -24.34 19.82 11.03
CA ARG A 166 -25.68 20.20 11.51
C ARG A 166 -26.20 19.26 12.60
N ASN A 167 -25.80 17.99 12.55
CA ASN A 167 -26.26 16.95 13.46
C ASN A 167 -25.37 16.77 14.70
N MET A 168 -24.29 17.54 14.79
CA MET A 168 -23.34 17.57 15.91
C MET A 168 -23.66 18.72 16.86
#